data_AF-A0A165SFQ0-F1
#
_entry.id   AF-A0A165SFQ0-F1
#
_cell.length_a   1.000
_cell.length_b   1.000
_cell.length_c   1.000
_cell.angle_alpha   90.00
_cell.angle_beta   90.00
_cell.angle_gamma   90.00
#
_symmetry.space_group_name_H-M   'P 1'
#
loop_
_entity.id
_entity.type
_entity.pdbx_description
1 polymer ?
#
loop_
_entity_poly.entity_id
_entity_poly.type
_entity_poly.pdbx_seq_one_letter_code
_entity_poly.pdbx_strand_id
1 'polypeptide(L)' 'MRPVVLRQTHPSADGVYGDTAGWIRSEAAIRLDLGEGRLPAMLVLGSEDPHHFKPTQGTDLLAFFGGAFERAMRRWLA' A
#
# COMPACT_ATOMS: atom_id res chain seq x y z
N MET A 1 14.68 -5.46 -2.57
CA MET A 1 13.65 -4.86 -1.68
C MET A 1 12.30 -5.45 -2.09
N ARG A 2 11.39 -5.74 -1.15
CA ARG A 2 10.05 -6.28 -1.46
C ARG A 2 9.10 -5.10 -1.75
N PRO A 3 8.52 -4.96 -2.96
CA PRO A 3 7.72 -3.79 -3.34
C PRO A 3 6.33 -3.76 -2.68
N VAL A 4 5.85 -4.93 -2.24
CA VAL A 4 4.54 -5.11 -1.62
C VAL A 4 4.69 -5.88 -0.30
N VAL A 5 4.08 -5.37 0.76
CA VAL A 5 4.00 -6.03 2.07
C VAL A 5 2.54 -6.23 2.44
N LEU A 6 2.19 -7.46 2.79
CA LEU A 6 0.87 -7.83 3.31
C LEU A 6 1.02 -8.13 4.79
N ARG A 7 0.21 -7.48 5.64
CA ARG A 7 0.28 -7.67 7.08
C ARG A 7 -1.05 -7.42 7.77
N GLN A 8 -1.21 -8.03 8.94
CA GLN A 8 -2.19 -7.55 9.91
C GLN A 8 -1.73 -6.23 10.50
N THR A 9 -2.68 -5.32 10.71
CA THR A 9 -2.43 -4.00 11.28
C THR A 9 -2.72 -4.02 12.77
N HIS A 10 -1.91 -3.31 13.55
CA HIS A 10 -2.19 -3.02 14.95
C HIS A 10 -2.97 -1.70 15.04
N PRO A 11 -3.66 -1.42 16.17
CA PRO A 11 -4.50 -0.22 16.35
C PRO A 11 -3.80 1.14 16.23
N SER A 12 -2.49 1.15 15.95
CA SER A 12 -1.64 2.35 15.90
C SER A 12 -1.35 2.82 14.47
N ALA A 13 -2.27 2.59 13.54
CA ALA A 13 -2.15 2.98 12.13
C ALA A 13 -2.78 4.35 11.80
N ASP A 14 -3.03 5.19 12.82
CA ASP A 14 -3.67 6.51 12.71
C ASP A 14 -2.95 7.45 11.72
N GLY A 15 -1.63 7.34 11.61
CA GLY A 15 -0.84 8.14 10.67
C GLY A 15 -1.11 7.84 9.19
N VAL A 16 -1.75 6.70 8.88
CA VAL A 16 -2.11 6.29 7.51
C VAL A 16 -3.62 6.39 7.29
N TYR A 17 -4.42 5.95 8.26
CA TYR A 17 -5.88 5.81 8.09
C TYR A 17 -6.71 6.86 8.84
N GLY A 18 -6.09 7.74 9.64
CA GLY A 18 -6.79 8.72 10.47
C GLY A 18 -7.88 8.07 11.33
N ASP A 19 -9.05 8.68 11.36
CA ASP A 19 -10.20 8.23 12.16
C ASP A 19 -10.67 6.81 11.85
N THR A 20 -10.30 6.26 10.69
CA THR A 20 -10.68 4.90 10.28
C THR A 20 -9.72 3.81 10.77
N ALA A 21 -8.58 4.17 11.37
CA ALA A 21 -7.55 3.23 11.79
C ALA A 21 -8.04 2.14 12.75
N GLY A 22 -9.01 2.46 13.61
CA GLY A 22 -9.62 1.48 14.53
C GLY A 22 -10.38 0.34 13.85
N TRP A 23 -10.77 0.52 12.58
CA TRP A 23 -11.49 -0.46 11.78
C TRP A 23 -10.56 -1.34 10.95
N ILE A 24 -9.37 -0.85 10.59
CA ILE A 24 -8.44 -1.59 9.73
C ILE A 24 -7.70 -2.67 10.52
N ARG A 25 -7.82 -3.92 10.07
CA ARG A 25 -7.23 -5.12 10.70
C ARG A 25 -6.19 -5.82 9.84
N SER A 26 -6.19 -5.60 8.53
CA SER A 26 -5.09 -6.00 7.65
C SER A 26 -4.90 -5.00 6.51
N GLU A 27 -3.70 -4.98 5.92
CA GLU A 27 -3.36 -4.06 4.84
C GLU A 27 -2.37 -4.64 3.82
N ALA A 28 -2.44 -4.11 2.60
CA ALA A 28 -1.39 -4.18 1.61
C ALA A 28 -0.70 -2.82 1.48
N ALA A 29 0.59 -2.75 1.82
CA ALA A 29 1.43 -1.57 1.62
C ALA A 29 2.32 -1.76 0.39
N ILE A 30 2.18 -0.84 -0.58
CA ILE A 30 2.89 -0.84 -1.86
C ILE A 30 3.81 0.38 -1.88
N ARG A 31 5.11 0.15 -2.04
CA ARG A 31 6.07 1.23 -2.27
C ARG A 31 5.96 1.70 -3.73
N LEU A 32 5.86 3.01 -3.92
CA LEU A 32 5.79 3.64 -5.23
C LEU A 32 7.05 4.47 -5.50
N ASP A 33 7.58 4.34 -6.71
CA ASP A 33 8.55 5.26 -7.30
C ASP A 33 7.83 6.26 -8.22
N LEU A 34 7.85 7.54 -7.83
CA LEU A 34 7.23 8.64 -8.57
C LEU A 34 8.20 9.33 -9.56
N GLY A 35 9.41 8.80 -9.70
CA GLY A 35 10.40 9.25 -10.66
C GLY A 35 11.44 10.20 -10.10
N GLU A 36 12.38 10.54 -10.98
CA GLU A 36 13.56 11.30 -10.61
C GLU A 36 13.18 12.65 -9.99
N GLY A 37 13.91 13.03 -8.93
CA GLY A 37 13.66 14.25 -8.18
C GLY A 37 12.44 14.22 -7.25
N ARG A 38 11.72 13.09 -7.13
CA ARG A 38 10.55 12.96 -6.24
C ARG A 38 10.81 11.98 -5.10
N LEU A 39 10.26 12.29 -3.93
CA LEU A 39 10.26 11.37 -2.80
C LEU A 39 9.42 10.12 -3.15
N PRO A 40 9.82 8.93 -2.67
CA PRO A 40 9.01 7.74 -2.81
C PRO A 40 7.67 7.92 -2.09
N ALA A 41 6.62 7.34 -2.63
CA ALA A 41 5.30 7.32 -2.02
C ALA A 41 4.94 5.92 -1.54
N MET A 42 3.86 5.83 -0.78
CA MET A 42 3.29 4.57 -0.33
C MET A 42 1.80 4.58 -0.66
N LEU A 43 1.35 3.54 -1.36
CA LEU A 43 -0.07 3.26 -1.57
C LEU A 43 -0.47 2.15 -0.61
N VAL A 44 -1.57 2.36 0.12
CA VAL A 44 -2.04 1.40 1.11
C VAL A 44 -3.49 1.03 0.82
N LEU A 45 -3.79 -0.27 0.87
CA LEU A 45 -5.13 -0.81 0.79
C LEU A 45 -5.45 -1.48 2.13
N GLY A 46 -6.42 -0.95 2.88
CA GLY A 46 -6.84 -1.47 4.18
C GLY A 46 -8.08 -2.37 4.09
N SER A 47 -8.20 -3.32 5.02
CA SER A 47 -9.38 -4.18 5.19
C SER A 47 -9.75 -4.32 6.66
N GLU A 48 -11.06 -4.41 6.94
CA GLU A 48 -11.59 -4.70 8.28
C GLU A 48 -11.43 -6.18 8.67
N ASP A 49 -11.23 -7.07 7.69
CA ASP A 49 -10.94 -8.48 7.96
C ASP A 49 -9.44 -8.67 8.23
N PRO A 50 -9.01 -9.15 9.42
CA PRO A 50 -7.61 -9.44 9.72
C PRO A 50 -7.00 -10.52 8.81
N HIS A 51 -7.80 -11.25 8.05
CA HIS A 51 -7.36 -12.34 7.19
C HIS A 51 -7.39 -11.99 5.70
N HIS A 52 -7.78 -10.76 5.33
CA HIS A 52 -7.83 -10.37 3.92
C HIS A 52 -6.42 -10.27 3.32
N PHE A 53 -5.51 -9.55 3.98
CA PHE A 53 -4.11 -9.41 3.57
C PHE A 53 -3.17 -10.21 4.48
N LYS A 54 -2.75 -11.39 4.01
CA LYS A 54 -1.85 -12.30 4.75
C LYS A 54 -0.44 -12.31 4.15
N PRO A 55 0.62 -12.35 4.97
CA PRO A 55 2.01 -12.44 4.47
C PRO A 55 2.30 -13.62 3.53
N THR A 56 1.48 -14.67 3.58
CA THR A 56 1.60 -15.89 2.78
C THR A 56 0.95 -15.80 1.38
N GLN A 57 0.17 -14.76 1.10
CA GLN A 57 -0.43 -14.56 -0.22
C GLN A 57 0.61 -14.07 -1.25
N GLY A 58 0.39 -14.45 -2.50
CA GLY A 58 1.15 -13.91 -3.64
C GLY A 58 0.88 -12.41 -3.83
N THR A 59 1.90 -11.65 -4.20
CA THR A 59 1.82 -10.19 -4.33
C THR A 59 1.86 -9.70 -5.79
N ASP A 60 1.80 -10.60 -6.77
CA ASP A 60 2.03 -10.26 -8.19
C ASP A 60 1.00 -9.27 -8.74
N LEU A 61 -0.30 -9.48 -8.43
CA LEU A 61 -1.35 -8.56 -8.87
C LEU A 61 -1.20 -7.16 -8.27
N LEU A 62 -0.83 -7.08 -6.99
CA LEU A 62 -0.61 -5.81 -6.31
C LEU A 62 0.65 -5.10 -6.81
N ALA A 63 1.70 -5.84 -7.15
CA ALA A 63 2.91 -5.30 -7.76
C ALA A 63 2.61 -4.75 -9.18
N PHE A 64 1.86 -5.50 -9.98
CA PHE A 64 1.38 -5.03 -11.29
C PHE A 64 0.55 -3.75 -11.16
N PHE A 65 -0.40 -3.74 -10.23
CA PHE A 65 -1.24 -2.57 -9.96
C PHE A 65 -0.40 -1.36 -9.53
N GLY A 66 0.57 -1.53 -8.63
CA GLY A 66 1.50 -0.49 -8.22
C GLY A 66 2.25 0.13 -9.39
N GLY A 67 2.81 -0.69 -10.28
CA GLY A 67 3.51 -0.19 -11.47
C GLY A 67 2.60 0.55 -12.46
N ALA A 68 1.35 0.09 -12.63
CA ALA A 68 0.36 0.81 -13.43
C ALA A 68 0.01 2.18 -12.80
N PHE A 69 -0.13 2.22 -11.48
CA PHE A 69 -0.42 3.42 -10.71
C PHE A 69 0.74 4.44 -10.78
N GLU A 70 1.99 4.00 -10.62
CA GLU A 70 3.18 4.85 -10.79
C GLU A 70 3.21 5.54 -12.17
N ARG A 71 2.95 4.78 -13.23
CA ARG A 71 2.92 5.30 -14.61
C ARG A 71 1.83 6.35 -14.79
N ALA A 72 0.65 6.13 -14.21
CA ALA A 72 -0.41 7.12 -14.22
C ALA A 72 0.05 8.38 -13.46
N MET A 73 0.49 8.24 -12.21
CA MET A 73 0.89 9.38 -11.37
C MET A 73 2.03 10.21 -11.97
N ARG A 74 3.06 9.58 -12.53
CA ARG A 74 4.19 10.28 -13.17
C ARG A 74 3.74 11.21 -14.28
N ARG A 75 2.69 10.84 -15.04
CA ARG A 75 2.10 11.71 -16.06
C ARG A 75 1.38 12.92 -15.45
N TRP A 76 0.75 12.77 -14.30
CA TRP A 76 0.02 13.85 -13.63
C TRP A 76 0.91 14.80 -12.84
N LEU A 77 2.05 14.32 -12.35
CA LEU A 77 3.00 15.11 -11.56
C LEU A 77 4.02 15.88 -12.41
N ALA A 78 4.05 15.63 -13.73
CA ALA A 78 4.97 16.23 -14.70
C ALA A 78 4.54 17.65 -15.11
#